data_AF-A0A9D5UB29-F1
#
_entry.id   AF-A0A9D5UB29-F1
#
_cell.length_a   1.000
_cell.length_b   1.000
_cell.length_c   1.000
_cell.angle_alpha   90.00
_cell.angle_beta   90.00
_cell.angle_gamma   90.00
#
_symmetry.space_group_name_H-M   'P 1'
#
loop_
_entity.id
_entity.type
_entity.pdbx_description
1 polymer ?
#
loop_
_entity_poly.entity_id
_entity_poly.type
_entity_poly.pdbx_seq_one_letter_code
_entity_poly.pdbx_strand_id
1 'polypeptide(L)'
;MRRLRVALRVEQENWNAALEIKMNSQFDTRHLEIALSWLWVVVHTRLGLAAMSLDQQWHYFRAAQFIPAWLGDDLGYLGYGTEALVHLGDSFLPIDKPDDARLAWEKAAREPRGPLDSLCYWKAKALENLGYPEAAGRLWQRMDRQADWRLAMRHPARPYLLYLKSLACFGLGDTEGAQSAFHAAYGAGLTWLGRCRASQDAACY
;
A
#
# COMPACT_ATOMS: atom_id res chain seq x y z
N MET A 1 11.67 19.57 -6.93
CA MET A 1 12.52 18.34 -6.99
C MET A 1 13.49 18.19 -5.82
N ARG A 2 14.29 19.20 -5.43
CA ARG A 2 15.30 19.08 -4.35
C ARG A 2 14.71 18.71 -2.97
N ARG A 3 13.56 19.30 -2.59
CA ARG A 3 12.86 19.01 -1.32
C ARG A 3 12.28 17.59 -1.25
N LEU A 4 11.84 17.05 -2.39
CA LEU A 4 11.29 15.69 -2.49
C LEU A 4 12.38 14.63 -2.30
N ARG A 5 13.58 14.86 -2.87
CA ARG A 5 14.74 13.99 -2.66
C ARG A 5 15.24 14.01 -1.21
N VAL A 6 15.18 15.15 -0.53
CA VAL A 6 15.56 15.26 0.90
C VAL A 6 14.56 14.53 1.78
N ALA A 7 13.25 14.69 1.54
CA ALA A 7 12.22 13.95 2.29
C ALA A 7 12.34 12.44 2.09
N LEU A 8 12.52 11.98 0.85
CA LEU A 8 12.74 10.57 0.53
C LEU A 8 14.00 9.99 1.19
N ARG A 9 15.07 10.79 1.30
CA ARG A 9 16.31 10.37 1.97
C ARG A 9 16.14 10.22 3.48
N VAL A 10 15.46 11.18 4.12
CA VAL A 10 15.17 11.11 5.57
C VAL A 10 14.24 9.93 5.87
N GLU A 11 13.24 9.68 5.02
CA GLU A 11 12.41 8.48 5.15
C GLU A 11 13.23 7.20 4.99
N GLN A 12 14.13 7.13 3.99
CA GLN A 12 15.02 5.99 3.79
C GLN A 12 15.93 5.72 5.00
N GLU A 13 16.50 6.77 5.60
CA GLU A 13 17.31 6.65 6.82
C GLU A 13 16.47 6.11 7.99
N ASN A 14 15.25 6.60 8.18
CA ASN A 14 14.33 6.10 9.21
C ASN A 14 13.93 4.63 8.96
N TRP A 15 13.72 4.23 7.70
CA TRP A 15 13.41 2.86 7.34
C TRP A 15 14.58 1.90 7.58
N ASN A 16 15.81 2.33 7.28
CA ASN A 16 17.00 1.53 7.56
C ASN A 16 17.22 1.35 9.06
N ALA A 17 17.05 2.41 9.87
CA ALA A 17 17.12 2.32 11.32
C ALA A 17 16.06 1.37 11.90
N ALA A 18 14.84 1.39 11.35
CA ALA A 18 13.78 0.47 11.75
C ALA A 18 14.13 -1.00 11.46
N LEU A 19 14.81 -1.29 10.34
CA LEU A 19 15.30 -2.64 10.03
C LEU A 19 16.43 -3.07 10.97
N GLU A 20 17.36 -2.17 11.28
CA GLU A 20 18.47 -2.44 12.18
C GLU A 20 17.97 -2.84 13.58
N ILE A 21 17.00 -2.10 14.11
CA ILE A 21 16.34 -2.42 15.38
C ILE A 21 15.70 -3.82 15.32
N LYS A 22 15.00 -4.14 14.22
CA LYS A 22 14.36 -5.45 14.05
C LYS A 22 15.39 -6.59 13.99
N MET A 23 16.48 -6.41 13.23
CA MET A 23 17.47 -7.47 13.00
C MET A 23 18.33 -7.76 14.23
N ASN A 24 18.56 -6.75 15.08
CA ASN A 24 19.49 -6.84 16.21
C ASN A 24 18.80 -7.03 17.58
N SER A 25 17.47 -7.09 17.62
CA SER A 25 16.72 -7.23 18.86
C SER A 25 15.98 -8.57 18.93
N GLN A 26 16.02 -9.22 20.09
CA GLN A 26 15.13 -10.34 20.41
C GLN A 26 13.86 -9.79 21.06
N PHE A 27 12.70 -10.28 20.63
CA PHE A 27 11.41 -9.80 21.07
C PHE A 27 10.57 -10.97 21.59
N ASP A 28 10.22 -10.94 22.88
CA ASP A 28 9.60 -12.07 23.58
C ASP A 28 8.10 -12.23 23.37
N THR A 29 7.47 -11.42 22.49
CA THR A 29 6.01 -11.47 22.32
C THR A 29 5.58 -11.62 20.87
N ARG A 30 4.65 -12.55 20.63
CA ARG A 30 4.00 -12.79 19.33
C ARG A 30 3.41 -11.51 18.71
N HIS A 31 2.91 -10.58 19.53
CA HIS A 31 2.34 -9.32 19.04
C HIS A 31 3.42 -8.42 18.44
N LEU A 32 4.61 -8.42 19.03
CA LEU A 32 5.75 -7.65 18.54
C LEU A 32 6.32 -8.28 17.26
N GLU A 33 6.37 -9.60 17.18
CA GLU A 33 6.75 -10.31 15.95
C GLU A 33 5.81 -10.02 14.77
N ILE A 34 4.49 -9.96 15.02
CA ILE A 34 3.49 -9.55 14.02
C ILE A 34 3.75 -8.10 13.57
N ALA A 35 3.90 -7.17 14.53
CA ALA A 35 4.15 -5.76 14.24
C ALA A 35 5.45 -5.56 13.44
N LEU A 36 6.52 -6.27 13.78
CA LEU A 36 7.81 -6.19 13.10
C LEU A 36 7.78 -6.84 11.71
N SER A 37 6.95 -7.85 11.51
CA SER A 37 6.74 -8.44 10.19
C SER A 37 5.91 -7.52 9.30
N TRP A 38 4.90 -6.84 9.86
CA TRP A 38 4.20 -5.76 9.16
C TRP A 38 5.16 -4.63 8.75
N LEU A 39 5.95 -4.15 9.71
CA LEU A 39 6.97 -3.11 9.48
C LEU A 39 7.97 -3.55 8.42
N TRP A 40 8.42 -4.81 8.43
CA TRP A 40 9.34 -5.34 7.43
C TRP A 40 8.79 -5.25 6.01
N VAL A 41 7.56 -5.69 5.79
CA VAL A 41 6.96 -5.65 4.45
C VAL A 41 6.76 -4.21 4.00
N VAL A 42 6.26 -3.34 4.88
CA VAL A 42 6.09 -1.91 4.59
C VAL A 42 7.42 -1.28 4.21
N VAL A 43 8.43 -1.44 5.06
CA VAL A 43 9.77 -0.86 4.87
C VAL A 43 10.37 -1.33 3.55
N HIS A 44 10.39 -2.63 3.29
CA HIS A 44 10.97 -3.16 2.06
C HIS A 44 10.19 -2.71 0.82
N THR A 45 8.86 -2.60 0.90
CA THR A 45 8.07 -2.04 -0.21
C THR A 45 8.44 -0.57 -0.47
N ARG A 46 8.58 0.24 0.58
CA ARG A 46 8.95 1.66 0.45
C ARG A 46 10.39 1.87 0.03
N LEU A 47 11.34 1.08 0.54
CA LEU A 47 12.74 1.10 0.10
C LEU A 47 12.86 0.67 -1.37
N GLY A 48 12.08 -0.31 -1.81
CA GLY A 48 11.99 -0.69 -3.22
C GLY A 48 11.52 0.49 -4.09
N LEU A 49 10.47 1.21 -3.69
CA LEU A 49 10.01 2.40 -4.42
C LEU A 49 11.03 3.54 -4.44
N ALA A 50 11.84 3.69 -3.40
CA ALA A 50 12.86 4.74 -3.27
C ALA A 50 14.23 4.36 -3.86
N ALA A 51 14.43 3.09 -4.23
CA ALA A 51 15.72 2.59 -4.67
C ALA A 51 16.21 3.22 -5.98
N MET A 52 17.51 3.45 -6.05
CA MET A 52 18.15 4.20 -7.15
C MET A 52 18.62 3.30 -8.31
N SER A 53 18.62 1.98 -8.13
CA SER A 53 18.95 1.01 -9.17
C SER A 53 17.95 -0.15 -9.19
N LEU A 54 17.82 -0.81 -10.33
CA LEU A 54 16.94 -1.97 -10.49
C LEU A 54 17.32 -3.13 -9.54
N ASP A 55 18.61 -3.38 -9.35
CA ASP A 55 19.07 -4.43 -8.42
C ASP A 55 18.61 -4.17 -6.98
N GLN A 56 18.69 -2.91 -6.53
CA GLN A 56 18.19 -2.51 -5.21
C GLN A 56 16.66 -2.64 -5.14
N GLN A 57 15.94 -2.18 -6.17
CA GLN A 57 14.48 -2.33 -6.24
C GLN A 57 14.07 -3.79 -6.10
N TRP A 58 14.68 -4.67 -6.88
CA TRP A 58 14.38 -6.11 -6.86
C TRP A 58 14.72 -6.77 -5.54
N HIS A 59 15.88 -6.42 -4.96
CA HIS A 59 16.27 -6.92 -3.65
C HIS A 59 15.18 -6.61 -2.62
N TYR A 60 14.77 -5.34 -2.53
CA TYR A 60 13.76 -4.91 -1.56
C TYR A 60 12.38 -5.50 -1.85
N PHE A 61 11.90 -5.48 -3.10
CA PHE A 61 10.59 -6.04 -3.42
C PHE A 61 10.53 -7.55 -3.17
N ARG A 62 11.60 -8.31 -3.45
CA ARG A 62 11.68 -9.73 -3.12
C ARG A 62 11.71 -9.97 -1.61
N ALA A 63 12.43 -9.15 -0.86
CA ALA A 63 12.46 -9.24 0.60
C ALA A 63 11.08 -8.94 1.22
N ALA A 64 10.30 -8.03 0.63
CA ALA A 64 8.92 -7.77 1.04
C ALA A 64 7.99 -9.00 0.87
N GLN A 65 8.38 -9.99 0.03
CA GLN A 65 7.63 -11.24 -0.12
C GLN A 65 7.89 -12.25 0.98
N PHE A 66 8.91 -12.04 1.81
CA PHE A 66 9.25 -12.95 2.88
C PHE A 66 8.41 -12.65 4.11
N ILE A 67 7.18 -13.17 4.12
CA ILE A 67 6.28 -13.13 5.27
C ILE A 67 6.24 -14.53 5.89
N PRO A 68 6.59 -14.69 7.18
CA PRO A 68 6.53 -15.99 7.83
C PRO A 68 5.11 -16.58 7.80
N ALA A 69 4.98 -17.86 7.42
CA ALA A 69 3.67 -18.50 7.23
C ALA A 69 2.81 -18.58 8.51
N TRP A 70 3.44 -18.50 9.69
CA TRP A 70 2.79 -18.57 11.00
C TRP A 70 2.22 -17.23 11.49
N LEU A 71 2.46 -16.13 10.77
CA LEU A 71 2.01 -14.78 11.15
C LEU A 71 0.47 -14.62 11.11
N GLY A 72 -0.23 -15.62 10.56
CA GLY A 72 -1.68 -15.62 10.41
C GLY A 72 -2.13 -14.98 9.09
N ASP A 73 -3.40 -14.57 9.05
CA ASP A 73 -4.01 -13.89 7.91
C ASP A 73 -4.21 -12.41 8.18
N ASP A 74 -3.37 -11.78 9.03
CA ASP A 74 -3.52 -10.37 9.34
C ASP A 74 -3.29 -9.52 8.08
N LEU A 75 -4.25 -8.66 7.81
CA LEU A 75 -4.64 -8.36 6.45
C LEU A 75 -3.81 -7.20 5.86
N GLY A 76 -3.17 -6.40 6.73
CA GLY A 76 -2.42 -5.21 6.35
C GLY A 76 -1.14 -5.48 5.58
N TYR A 77 -0.34 -6.49 5.94
CA TYR A 77 0.90 -6.79 5.21
C TYR A 77 0.65 -7.42 3.86
N LEU A 78 -0.48 -8.12 3.67
CA LEU A 78 -0.83 -8.75 2.40
C LEU A 78 -1.01 -7.70 1.29
N GLY A 79 -1.57 -6.54 1.64
CA GLY A 79 -1.68 -5.40 0.73
C GLY A 79 -0.31 -4.91 0.26
N TYR A 80 0.63 -4.71 1.18
CA TYR A 80 2.00 -4.27 0.86
C TYR A 80 2.82 -5.34 0.12
N GLY A 81 2.65 -6.62 0.47
CA GLY A 81 3.26 -7.72 -0.27
C GLY A 81 2.77 -7.77 -1.72
N THR A 82 1.48 -7.52 -1.93
CA THR A 82 0.88 -7.47 -3.27
C THR A 82 1.33 -6.22 -4.03
N GLU A 83 1.41 -5.07 -3.36
CA GLU A 83 2.02 -3.82 -3.89
C GLU A 83 3.44 -4.09 -4.41
N ALA A 84 4.28 -4.72 -3.59
CA ALA A 84 5.65 -5.04 -3.97
C ALA A 84 5.73 -5.97 -5.19
N LEU A 85 4.80 -6.93 -5.35
CA LEU A 85 4.75 -7.77 -6.55
C LEU A 85 4.36 -7.01 -7.81
N VAL A 86 3.39 -6.10 -7.70
CA VAL A 86 2.99 -5.26 -8.83
C VAL A 86 4.18 -4.42 -9.30
N HIS A 87 4.85 -3.73 -8.38
CA HIS A 87 6.01 -2.91 -8.71
C HIS A 87 7.23 -3.72 -9.17
N LEU A 88 7.43 -4.92 -8.62
CA LEU A 88 8.44 -5.83 -9.13
C LEU A 88 8.16 -6.17 -10.61
N GLY A 89 6.90 -6.48 -10.95
CA GLY A 89 6.52 -6.74 -12.33
C GLY A 89 6.75 -5.53 -13.24
N ASP A 90 6.34 -4.34 -12.80
CA ASP A 90 6.54 -3.09 -13.52
C ASP A 90 8.03 -2.80 -13.77
N SER A 91 8.90 -3.14 -12.81
CA SER A 91 10.35 -2.92 -12.91
C SER A 91 11.05 -3.80 -13.95
N PHE A 92 10.41 -4.88 -14.42
CA PHE A 92 10.94 -5.73 -15.48
C PHE A 92 10.63 -5.19 -16.89
N LEU A 93 9.63 -4.31 -17.04
CA LEU A 93 9.24 -3.77 -18.34
C LEU A 93 10.36 -2.95 -19.03
N PRO A 94 11.09 -2.04 -18.33
CA PRO A 94 12.13 -1.23 -18.98
C PRO A 94 13.32 -2.03 -19.51
N ILE A 95 13.49 -3.28 -19.09
CA ILE A 95 14.60 -4.16 -19.48
C ILE A 95 14.14 -5.36 -20.31
N ASP A 96 12.92 -5.28 -20.86
CA ASP A 96 12.34 -6.27 -21.77
C ASP A 96 12.34 -7.71 -21.21
N LYS A 97 11.90 -7.85 -19.96
CA LYS A 97 11.67 -9.17 -19.32
C LYS A 97 10.18 -9.42 -19.07
N PRO A 98 9.36 -9.59 -20.12
CA PRO A 98 7.91 -9.68 -19.99
C PRO A 98 7.44 -10.93 -19.23
N ASP A 99 8.16 -12.04 -19.32
CA ASP A 99 7.80 -13.28 -18.61
C ASP A 99 7.96 -13.13 -17.09
N ASP A 100 9.04 -12.48 -16.65
CA ASP A 100 9.27 -12.16 -15.24
C ASP A 100 8.24 -11.16 -14.73
N ALA A 101 7.89 -10.15 -15.55
CA ALA A 101 6.83 -9.19 -15.24
C ALA A 101 5.48 -9.90 -15.02
N ARG A 102 5.11 -10.75 -15.98
CA ARG A 102 3.89 -11.54 -15.95
C ARG A 102 3.83 -12.45 -14.72
N LEU A 103 4.91 -13.16 -14.40
CA LEU A 103 4.97 -14.05 -13.23
C LEU A 103 4.71 -13.27 -11.93
N ALA A 104 5.30 -12.08 -11.79
CA ALA A 104 5.08 -11.23 -10.62
C ALA A 104 3.61 -10.78 -10.49
N TRP A 105 3.00 -10.33 -11.59
CA TRP A 105 1.60 -9.92 -11.60
C TRP A 105 0.64 -11.10 -11.40
N GLU A 106 0.92 -12.29 -11.96
CA GLU A 106 0.12 -13.48 -11.72
C GLU A 106 0.11 -13.84 -10.23
N LYS A 107 1.27 -13.75 -9.56
CA LYS A 107 1.37 -13.97 -8.12
C LYS A 107 0.55 -12.94 -7.34
N ALA A 108 0.61 -11.66 -7.71
CA ALA A 108 -0.19 -10.61 -7.08
C ALA A 108 -1.70 -10.87 -7.24
N ALA A 109 -2.14 -11.19 -8.46
CA ALA A 109 -3.54 -11.43 -8.77
C ALA A 109 -4.12 -12.67 -8.05
N ARG A 110 -3.30 -13.70 -7.83
CA ARG A 110 -3.69 -14.97 -7.21
C ARG A 110 -3.74 -14.96 -5.68
N GLU A 111 -3.42 -13.85 -5.01
CA GLU A 111 -3.49 -13.79 -3.53
C GLU A 111 -4.89 -14.24 -3.05
N PRO A 112 -5.00 -15.38 -2.35
CA PRO A 112 -6.29 -16.05 -2.10
C PRO A 112 -7.12 -15.37 -1.00
N ARG A 113 -6.50 -14.49 -0.21
CA ARG A 113 -7.10 -13.94 1.01
C ARG A 113 -8.03 -12.75 0.74
N GLY A 114 -8.95 -12.57 1.68
CA GLY A 114 -10.13 -11.71 1.55
C GLY A 114 -9.82 -10.23 1.29
N PRO A 115 -10.71 -9.52 0.57
CA PRO A 115 -10.46 -8.19 0.05
C PRO A 115 -10.53 -7.12 1.14
N LEU A 116 -9.37 -6.67 1.61
CA LEU A 116 -9.19 -5.30 2.09
C LEU A 116 -9.09 -4.34 0.91
N ASP A 117 -9.41 -3.08 1.18
CA ASP A 117 -9.54 -2.02 0.18
C ASP A 117 -8.23 -1.79 -0.60
N SER A 118 -7.06 -1.76 0.08
CA SER A 118 -5.75 -1.64 -0.59
C SER A 118 -5.32 -2.91 -1.33
N LEU A 119 -5.66 -4.10 -0.82
CA LEU A 119 -5.38 -5.36 -1.51
C LEU A 119 -6.18 -5.47 -2.82
N CYS A 120 -7.45 -5.03 -2.83
CA CYS A 120 -8.26 -4.95 -4.04
C CYS A 120 -7.58 -4.11 -5.11
N TYR A 121 -7.07 -2.94 -4.71
CA TYR A 121 -6.39 -2.04 -5.62
C TYR A 121 -5.21 -2.72 -6.31
N TRP A 122 -4.30 -3.32 -5.53
CA TRP A 122 -3.10 -3.94 -6.13
C TRP A 122 -3.42 -5.18 -6.96
N LYS A 123 -4.41 -5.98 -6.56
CA LYS A 123 -4.90 -7.10 -7.39
C LYS A 123 -5.51 -6.62 -8.69
N ALA A 124 -6.27 -5.52 -8.67
CA ALA A 124 -6.87 -4.96 -9.87
C ALA A 124 -5.80 -4.41 -10.83
N LYS A 125 -4.80 -3.68 -10.31
CA LYS A 125 -3.62 -3.24 -11.09
C LYS A 125 -2.88 -4.42 -11.72
N ALA A 126 -2.65 -5.51 -10.97
CA ALA A 126 -2.03 -6.71 -11.51
C ALA A 126 -2.86 -7.33 -12.66
N LEU A 127 -4.18 -7.40 -12.50
CA LEU A 127 -5.08 -7.92 -13.55
C LEU A 127 -5.12 -7.03 -14.79
N GLU A 128 -5.06 -5.70 -14.64
CA GLU A 128 -4.93 -4.77 -15.77
C GLU A 128 -3.63 -5.02 -16.54
N ASN A 129 -2.50 -5.13 -15.84
CA ASN A 129 -1.20 -5.40 -16.45
C ASN A 129 -1.17 -6.77 -17.16
N LEU A 130 -1.93 -7.75 -16.66
CA LEU A 130 -2.09 -9.06 -17.29
C LEU A 130 -3.10 -9.08 -18.46
N GLY A 131 -3.78 -7.97 -18.76
CA GLY A 131 -4.77 -7.90 -19.83
C GLY A 131 -6.13 -8.51 -19.48
N TYR A 132 -6.52 -8.53 -18.20
CA TYR A 132 -7.82 -9.01 -17.71
C TYR A 132 -8.71 -7.87 -17.19
N PRO A 133 -9.14 -6.92 -18.05
CA PRO A 133 -9.84 -5.70 -17.63
C PRO A 133 -11.19 -5.97 -16.97
N GLU A 134 -11.94 -6.99 -17.39
CA GLU A 134 -13.21 -7.34 -16.75
C GLU A 134 -13.03 -7.83 -15.31
N ALA A 135 -11.97 -8.60 -15.06
CA ALA A 135 -11.65 -9.09 -13.72
C ALA A 135 -11.19 -7.95 -12.81
N ALA A 136 -10.37 -7.03 -13.34
CA ALA A 136 -10.00 -5.80 -12.64
C ALA A 136 -11.23 -4.93 -12.32
N GLY A 137 -12.12 -4.72 -13.29
CA GLY A 137 -13.36 -3.96 -13.13
C GLY A 137 -14.25 -4.47 -11.99
N ARG A 138 -14.35 -5.79 -11.81
CA ARG A 138 -15.09 -6.38 -10.68
C ARG A 138 -14.48 -6.03 -9.32
N LEU A 139 -13.15 -5.94 -9.24
CA LEU A 139 -12.45 -5.50 -8.02
C LEU A 139 -12.66 -4.00 -7.78
N TRP A 140 -12.59 -3.18 -8.83
CA TRP A 140 -12.87 -1.75 -8.72
C TRP A 140 -14.29 -1.45 -8.23
N GLN A 141 -15.30 -2.08 -8.83
CA GLN A 141 -16.69 -1.96 -8.39
C GLN A 141 -16.89 -2.43 -6.94
N ARG A 142 -16.17 -3.47 -6.53
CA ARG A 142 -16.23 -3.95 -5.15
C ARG A 142 -15.64 -2.93 -4.18
N MET A 143 -14.48 -2.36 -4.51
CA MET A 143 -13.81 -1.35 -3.71
C MET A 143 -14.67 -0.09 -3.54
N ASP A 144 -15.31 0.36 -4.63
CA ASP A 144 -16.27 1.48 -4.59
C ASP A 144 -17.46 1.20 -3.65
N ARG A 145 -18.14 0.05 -3.81
CA ARG A 145 -19.26 -0.35 -2.94
C ARG A 145 -18.86 -0.47 -1.47
N GLN A 146 -17.66 -1.00 -1.20
CA GLN A 146 -17.15 -1.13 0.17
C GLN A 146 -16.89 0.25 0.79
N ALA A 147 -16.28 1.17 0.04
CA ALA A 147 -16.06 2.54 0.49
C ALA A 147 -17.39 3.23 0.81
N ASP A 148 -18.39 3.15 -0.06
CA ASP A 148 -19.71 3.76 0.15
C ASP A 148 -20.42 3.22 1.39
N TRP A 149 -20.43 1.90 1.55
CA TRP A 149 -21.02 1.27 2.73
C TRP A 149 -20.34 1.73 4.03
N ARG A 150 -19.01 1.82 4.08
CA ARG A 150 -18.28 2.29 5.27
C ARG A 150 -18.45 3.78 5.53
N LEU A 151 -18.53 4.58 4.47
CA LEU A 151 -18.79 6.02 4.58
C LEU A 151 -20.19 6.28 5.14
N ALA A 152 -21.20 5.51 4.72
CA ALA A 152 -22.56 5.58 5.25
C ALA A 152 -22.62 5.24 6.75
N MET A 153 -21.77 4.30 7.20
CA MET A 153 -21.63 3.94 8.63
C MET A 153 -20.86 4.97 9.46
N ARG A 154 -20.44 6.11 8.88
CA ARG A 154 -19.63 7.15 9.56
C ARG A 154 -18.35 6.59 10.18
N HIS A 155 -17.71 5.64 9.48
CA HIS A 155 -16.48 5.02 9.94
C HIS A 155 -15.38 6.07 10.24
N PRO A 156 -14.60 5.93 11.33
CA PRO A 156 -13.63 6.94 11.77
C PRO A 156 -12.52 7.21 10.75
N ALA A 157 -12.18 6.21 9.92
CA ALA A 157 -11.21 6.36 8.83
C ALA A 157 -11.78 7.05 7.56
N ARG A 158 -12.65 8.05 7.72
CA ARG A 158 -13.34 8.73 6.61
C ARG A 158 -12.39 9.27 5.53
N PRO A 159 -11.27 9.98 5.84
CA PRO A 159 -10.36 10.47 4.80
C PRO A 159 -9.78 9.34 3.93
N TYR A 160 -9.39 8.23 4.57
CA TYR A 160 -8.84 7.07 3.88
C TYR A 160 -9.88 6.39 2.99
N LEU A 161 -11.13 6.25 3.45
CA LEU A 161 -12.20 5.66 2.66
C LEU A 161 -12.57 6.50 1.42
N LEU A 162 -12.56 7.83 1.55
CA LEU A 162 -12.75 8.74 0.41
C LEU A 162 -11.59 8.63 -0.59
N TYR A 163 -10.36 8.47 -0.10
CA TYR A 163 -9.20 8.22 -0.95
C TYR A 163 -9.35 6.90 -1.72
N LEU A 164 -9.78 5.82 -1.06
CA LEU A 164 -10.03 4.54 -1.72
C LEU A 164 -11.16 4.63 -2.74
N LYS A 165 -12.25 5.34 -2.44
CA LYS A 165 -13.31 5.62 -3.41
C LYS A 165 -12.75 6.34 -4.64
N SER A 166 -11.87 7.32 -4.46
CA SER A 166 -11.25 8.04 -5.58
C SER A 166 -10.45 7.11 -6.51
N LEU A 167 -9.69 6.19 -5.94
CA LEU A 167 -8.93 5.19 -6.70
C LEU A 167 -9.86 4.22 -7.44
N ALA A 168 -10.96 3.81 -6.82
CA ALA A 168 -11.93 2.90 -7.43
C ALA A 168 -12.64 3.56 -8.62
N CYS A 169 -13.15 4.79 -8.45
CA CYS A 169 -13.73 5.57 -9.56
C CYS A 169 -12.74 5.74 -10.71
N PHE A 170 -11.47 6.05 -10.39
CA PHE A 170 -10.43 6.17 -11.42
C PHE A 170 -10.23 4.86 -12.19
N GLY A 171 -10.14 3.72 -11.49
CA GLY A 171 -10.05 2.39 -12.11
C GLY A 171 -11.29 2.00 -12.93
N LEU A 172 -12.46 2.57 -12.65
CA LEU A 172 -13.69 2.41 -13.43
C LEU A 172 -13.80 3.36 -14.63
N GLY A 173 -12.86 4.30 -14.78
CA GLY A 173 -12.93 5.36 -15.78
C GLY A 173 -13.88 6.52 -15.42
N ASP A 174 -14.42 6.54 -14.21
CA ASP A 174 -15.21 7.65 -13.68
C ASP A 174 -14.29 8.75 -13.14
N THR A 175 -13.80 9.60 -14.03
CA THR A 175 -12.82 10.66 -13.72
C THR A 175 -13.39 11.76 -12.84
N GLU A 176 -14.66 12.13 -13.04
CA GLU A 176 -15.34 13.15 -12.23
C GLU A 176 -15.56 12.65 -10.80
N GLY A 177 -16.07 11.42 -10.64
CA GLY A 177 -16.22 10.77 -9.33
C GLY A 177 -14.89 10.62 -8.62
N ALA A 178 -13.82 10.25 -9.34
CA ALA A 178 -12.47 10.14 -8.80
C ALA A 178 -11.97 11.47 -8.24
N GLN A 179 -12.06 12.56 -9.01
CA GLN A 179 -11.63 13.89 -8.57
C GLN A 179 -12.44 14.38 -7.37
N SER A 180 -13.77 14.24 -7.43
CA SER A 180 -14.67 14.64 -6.35
C SER A 180 -14.34 13.92 -5.03
N ALA A 181 -14.18 12.60 -5.09
CA ALA A 181 -13.81 11.79 -3.92
C ALA A 181 -12.42 12.14 -3.39
N PHE A 182 -11.44 12.40 -4.27
CA PHE A 182 -10.09 12.80 -3.86
C PHE A 182 -10.08 14.15 -3.13
N HIS A 183 -10.80 15.16 -3.66
CA HIS A 183 -10.93 16.45 -3.00
C HIS A 183 -11.62 16.34 -1.64
N ALA A 184 -12.66 15.51 -1.53
CA ALA A 184 -13.31 15.23 -0.26
C ALA A 184 -12.35 14.53 0.74
N ALA A 185 -11.52 13.59 0.27
CA ALA A 185 -10.50 12.93 1.08
C ALA A 185 -9.49 13.93 1.63
N TYR A 186 -8.98 14.80 0.76
CA TYR A 186 -8.03 15.84 1.12
C TYR A 186 -8.59 16.82 2.15
N GLY A 187 -9.81 17.34 1.93
CA GLY A 187 -10.47 18.25 2.87
C GLY A 187 -10.76 17.60 4.24
N ALA A 188 -11.18 16.33 4.25
CA ALA A 188 -11.40 15.57 5.47
C ALA A 188 -10.08 15.33 6.23
N GLY A 189 -8.99 15.04 5.51
CA GLY A 189 -7.65 14.85 6.09
C GLY A 189 -7.11 16.12 6.74
N LEU A 190 -7.24 17.27 6.08
CA LEU A 190 -6.85 18.57 6.66
C LEU A 190 -7.63 18.90 7.93
N THR A 191 -8.94 18.65 7.92
CA THR A 191 -9.80 18.86 9.09
C THR A 191 -9.36 17.98 10.26
N TRP A 192 -9.02 16.72 10.00
CA TRP A 192 -8.54 15.79 11.02
C TRP A 192 -7.20 16.24 11.61
N LEU A 193 -6.22 16.59 10.76
CA LEU A 193 -4.92 17.10 11.21
C LEU A 193 -5.04 18.39 12.03
N GLY A 194 -5.95 19.30 11.63
CA GLY A 194 -6.23 20.52 12.37
C GLY A 194 -6.77 20.24 13.78
N ARG A 195 -7.68 19.26 13.92
CA ARG A 195 -8.19 18.83 15.24
C ARG A 195 -7.11 18.18 16.09
N CYS A 196 -6.26 17.34 15.50
CA CYS A 196 -5.16 16.70 16.23
C CYS A 196 -4.18 17.74 16.78
N ARG A 197 -3.81 18.76 16.00
CA ARG A 197 -2.96 19.86 16.47
C ARG A 197 -3.61 20.62 17.61
N ALA A 198 -4.87 21.03 17.46
CA ALA A 198 -5.60 21.73 18.50
C ALA A 198 -5.72 20.90 19.80
N SER A 199 -5.87 19.57 19.70
CA SER A 199 -5.90 18.67 20.86
C SER A 199 -4.54 18.47 21.54
N GLN A 200 -3.45 18.50 20.77
CA GLN A 200 -2.09 18.44 21.32
C GLN A 200 -1.75 19.74 22.05
N ASP A 201 -2.14 20.89 21.49
CA ASP A 201 -1.96 22.19 22.11
C ASP A 201 -2.80 22.33 23.40
N ALA A 202 -4.00 21.75 23.45
CA ALA A 202 -4.86 21.74 24.63
C ALA A 202 -4.39 20.79 25.74
N ALA A 203 -3.58 19.77 25.43
CA ALA A 203 -2.99 18.85 26.42
C ALA A 203 -1.72 19.41 27.09
N CYS A 204 -1.24 20.57 26.64
CA CYS A 204 -0.05 21.25 27.15
C CYS A 204 -0.36 22.43 28.11
N TYR A 205 -1.62 22.59 28.55
CA TYR A 205 -2.04 23.59 29.53
C TYR A 205 -2.68 22.95 30.76
#